data_AF-A0A7X8KYB4-F1
#
_entry.id   AF-A0A7X8KYB4-F1
#
_cell.length_a   1.000
_cell.length_b   1.000
_cell.length_c   1.000
_cell.angle_alpha   90.00
_cell.angle_beta   90.00
_cell.angle_gamma   90.00
#
_symmetry.space_group_name_H-M   'P 1'
#
loop_
_entity.id
_entity.type
_entity.pdbx_description
1 polymer ?
#
loop_
_entity_poly.entity_id
_entity_poly.type
_entity_poly.pdbx_seq_one_letter_code
_entity_poly.pdbx_strand_id
1 'polypeptide(L)'
;MDIKNKNTEPEDKGHNFEYLVSACLCGEKTRYDGKAFVNDKIKRLVDRGKAIMICPEVEGGLKVPRLPCEIRKGRVVNTALEDKTENFVDGAHKTLELAKKYGIKKAILKEKSPSCG
;
A
#
# COMPACT_ATOMS: atom_id res chain seq x y z
N MET A 1 -30.81 -33.13 -5.70
CA MET A 1 -30.91 -31.66 -5.49
C MET A 1 -29.53 -31.17 -5.13
N ASP A 2 -28.77 -30.87 -6.17
CA ASP A 2 -27.41 -30.37 -6.10
C ASP A 2 -27.39 -28.92 -5.65
N ILE A 3 -26.65 -28.62 -4.58
CA ILE A 3 -26.22 -27.25 -4.28
C ILE A 3 -24.70 -27.26 -4.27
N LYS A 4 -24.12 -27.08 -5.46
CA LYS A 4 -22.69 -26.74 -5.59
C LYS A 4 -22.53 -25.29 -5.14
N ASN A 5 -21.85 -25.11 -4.01
CA ASN A 5 -21.46 -23.83 -3.45
C ASN A 5 -20.48 -23.15 -4.43
N LYS A 6 -20.96 -22.11 -5.13
CA LYS A 6 -20.11 -21.26 -5.98
C LYS A 6 -19.44 -20.22 -5.08
N ASN A 7 -18.27 -20.56 -4.55
CA ASN A 7 -17.31 -19.55 -4.13
C ASN A 7 -16.79 -18.86 -5.39
N THR A 8 -17.47 -17.80 -5.82
CA THR A 8 -16.98 -16.95 -6.90
C THR A 8 -15.85 -16.09 -6.38
N GLU A 9 -14.62 -16.61 -6.48
CA GLU A 9 -13.45 -15.74 -6.58
C GLU A 9 -13.65 -14.80 -7.78
N PRO A 10 -13.35 -13.50 -7.65
CA PRO A 10 -13.51 -12.57 -8.76
C PRO A 10 -12.63 -13.02 -9.93
N GLU A 11 -13.30 -13.25 -11.05
CA GLU A 11 -12.76 -13.69 -12.34
C GLU A 11 -11.69 -12.69 -12.80
N ASP A 12 -10.41 -13.12 -12.85
CA ASP A 12 -9.26 -12.30 -13.23
C ASP A 12 -9.33 -11.94 -14.72
N LYS A 13 -10.01 -10.83 -15.02
CA LYS A 13 -10.13 -10.26 -16.37
C LYS A 13 -8.84 -9.55 -16.74
N GLY A 14 -7.80 -10.30 -17.11
CA GLY A 14 -6.66 -9.84 -17.91
C GLY A 14 -6.13 -8.45 -17.53
N HIS A 15 -5.83 -8.23 -16.25
CA HIS A 15 -5.34 -6.94 -15.78
C HIS A 15 -3.88 -6.72 -16.21
N ASN A 16 -3.57 -5.56 -16.80
CA ASN A 16 -2.21 -5.16 -17.18
C ASN A 16 -1.69 -4.05 -16.26
N PHE A 17 -1.58 -4.35 -14.97
CA PHE A 17 -1.00 -3.41 -14.01
C PHE A 17 0.51 -3.27 -14.25
N GLU A 18 0.97 -2.03 -14.43
CA GLU A 18 2.37 -1.71 -14.68
C GLU A 18 3.08 -1.17 -13.43
N TYR A 19 2.33 -0.56 -12.49
CA TYR A 19 2.89 0.15 -11.34
C TYR A 19 2.18 -0.18 -10.03
N LEU A 20 2.95 -0.26 -8.93
CA LEU A 20 2.44 0.02 -7.59
C LEU A 20 2.62 1.50 -7.29
N VAL A 21 1.64 2.14 -6.67
CA VAL A 21 1.73 3.57 -6.34
C VAL A 21 1.30 3.83 -4.91
N SER A 22 2.01 4.72 -4.19
CA SER A 22 1.57 5.10 -2.84
C SER A 22 0.16 5.68 -2.89
N ALA A 23 -0.77 5.06 -2.15
CA ALA A 23 -2.18 5.44 -2.15
C ALA A 23 -2.41 6.92 -1.82
N CYS A 24 -1.58 7.48 -0.92
CA CYS A 24 -1.63 8.89 -0.54
C CYS A 24 -1.24 9.88 -1.65
N LEU A 25 -0.71 9.42 -2.79
CA LEU A 25 -0.48 10.24 -3.99
C LEU A 25 -1.71 10.28 -4.91
N CYS A 26 -2.72 9.46 -4.63
CA CYS A 26 -3.94 9.34 -5.43
C CYS A 26 -5.19 9.86 -4.69
N GLY A 27 -5.01 10.53 -3.55
CA GLY A 27 -6.12 11.10 -2.77
C GLY A 27 -6.57 10.25 -1.58
N GLU A 28 -5.99 9.07 -1.36
CA GLU A 28 -6.35 8.26 -0.20
C GLU A 28 -5.81 8.85 1.10
N LYS A 29 -6.65 8.87 2.14
CA LYS A 29 -6.30 9.37 3.48
C LYS A 29 -5.53 8.29 4.25
N THR A 30 -4.34 7.96 3.78
CA THR A 30 -3.49 6.90 4.36
C THR A 30 -2.22 7.44 5.03
N ARG A 31 -1.95 8.75 4.93
CA ARG A 31 -0.84 9.39 5.65
C ARG A 31 -1.05 9.33 7.16
N TYR A 32 0.05 9.40 7.92
CA TYR A 32 0.00 9.39 9.39
C TYR A 32 -0.87 10.51 9.97
N ASP A 33 -0.89 11.68 9.30
CA ASP A 33 -1.67 12.87 9.69
C ASP A 33 -3.11 12.86 9.15
N GLY A 34 -3.54 11.77 8.47
CA GLY A 34 -4.87 11.66 7.85
C GLY A 34 -5.10 12.58 6.65
N LYS A 35 -4.08 13.34 6.23
CA LYS A 35 -4.16 14.19 5.04
C LYS A 35 -4.01 13.34 3.79
N ALA A 36 -4.51 13.86 2.68
CA ALA A 36 -4.36 13.27 1.36
C ALA A 36 -3.70 14.28 0.43
N PHE A 37 -2.95 13.76 -0.54
CA PHE A 37 -2.41 14.53 -1.66
C PHE A 37 -2.85 13.86 -2.95
N VAL A 38 -3.12 14.64 -3.99
CA VAL A 38 -3.46 14.09 -5.30
C VAL A 38 -2.42 14.59 -6.29
N ASN A 39 -1.73 13.64 -6.91
CA ASN A 39 -0.96 13.88 -8.12
C ASN A 39 -1.78 13.36 -9.31
N ASP A 40 -2.32 14.28 -10.11
CA ASP A 40 -3.21 13.93 -11.22
C ASP A 40 -2.57 12.98 -12.24
N LYS A 41 -1.25 13.07 -12.45
CA LYS A 41 -0.55 12.17 -13.39
C LYS A 41 -0.55 10.73 -12.87
N ILE A 42 -0.32 10.56 -11.56
CA ILE A 42 -0.31 9.24 -10.91
C ILE A 42 -1.74 8.70 -10.82
N LYS A 43 -2.70 9.54 -10.42
CA LYS A 43 -4.11 9.15 -10.36
C LYS A 43 -4.64 8.66 -11.71
N ARG A 44 -4.26 9.32 -12.81
CA ARG A 44 -4.60 8.87 -14.18
C ARG A 44 -4.07 7.47 -14.52
N LEU A 45 -2.98 7.00 -13.92
CA LEU A 45 -2.52 5.62 -14.11
C LEU A 45 -3.48 4.63 -13.44
N VAL A 46 -3.94 4.94 -12.24
CA VAL A 46 -4.93 4.14 -11.51
C VAL A 46 -6.26 4.12 -12.26
N ASP A 47 -6.76 5.29 -12.67
CA ASP A 47 -8.03 5.45 -13.40
C ASP A 47 -8.03 4.70 -14.75
N ARG A 48 -6.86 4.46 -15.34
CA ARG A 48 -6.68 3.69 -16.58
C ARG A 48 -6.42 2.19 -16.35
N GLY A 49 -6.47 1.72 -15.10
CA GLY A 49 -6.18 0.34 -14.74
C GLY A 49 -4.70 -0.05 -14.92
N LYS A 50 -3.78 0.93 -14.99
CA LYS A 50 -2.32 0.68 -15.13
C LYS A 50 -1.59 0.63 -13.81
N ALA A 51 -2.22 1.03 -12.70
CA ALA A 51 -1.58 1.09 -11.39
C ALA A 51 -2.49 0.58 -10.29
N ILE A 52 -1.89 -0.09 -9.31
CA ILE A 52 -2.56 -0.48 -8.06
C ILE A 52 -2.07 0.45 -6.94
N MET A 53 -3.01 1.00 -6.18
CA MET A 53 -2.71 1.82 -5.01
C MET A 53 -2.34 0.93 -3.82
N ILE A 54 -1.33 1.32 -3.05
CA ILE A 54 -0.90 0.59 -1.86
C ILE A 54 -0.40 1.55 -0.77
N CYS A 55 -0.67 1.24 0.50
CA CYS A 55 -0.03 1.88 1.63
C CYS A 55 0.51 0.79 2.58
N PRO A 56 1.83 0.50 2.54
CA PRO A 56 2.41 -0.58 3.34
C PRO A 56 2.08 -0.44 4.83
N GLU A 57 2.08 0.79 5.36
CA GLU A 57 1.76 1.06 6.77
C GLU A 57 0.34 0.60 7.17
N VAL A 58 -0.66 0.88 6.32
CA VAL A 58 -2.06 0.50 6.57
C VAL A 58 -2.27 -0.99 6.33
N GLU A 59 -1.68 -1.55 5.27
CA GLU A 59 -1.69 -3.00 5.04
C GLU A 59 -1.00 -3.77 6.18
N GLY A 60 0.00 -3.16 6.79
CA GLY A 60 0.68 -3.61 8.00
C GLY A 60 -0.15 -3.49 9.29
N GLY A 61 -1.37 -2.97 9.21
CA GLY A 61 -2.30 -2.85 10.34
C GLY A 61 -2.24 -1.53 11.10
N LEU A 62 -1.46 -0.54 10.66
CA LEU A 62 -1.46 0.78 11.31
C LEU A 62 -2.73 1.56 10.96
N LYS A 63 -3.28 2.24 11.98
CA LYS A 63 -4.45 3.10 11.83
C LYS A 63 -4.10 4.43 11.13
N VAL A 64 -5.15 5.16 10.77
CA VAL A 64 -5.08 6.56 10.34
C VAL A 64 -6.07 7.38 11.17
N PRO A 65 -5.65 8.49 11.81
CA PRO A 65 -4.26 8.95 11.95
C PRO A 65 -3.42 8.02 12.84
N ARG A 66 -2.10 8.19 12.82
CA ARG A 66 -1.13 7.50 13.66
C ARG A 66 0.05 8.42 13.99
N LEU A 67 0.81 8.07 15.03
CA LEU A 67 2.03 8.79 15.37
C LEU A 67 3.08 8.64 14.26
N PRO A 68 3.85 9.71 13.95
CA PRO A 68 4.97 9.62 13.02
C PRO A 68 5.96 8.54 13.46
N CYS A 69 6.53 7.83 12.48
CA CYS A 69 7.53 6.79 12.70
C CYS A 69 8.85 7.15 12.01
N GLU A 70 9.95 6.67 12.55
CA GLU A 70 11.30 6.82 11.98
C GLU A 70 12.07 5.50 12.08
N ILE A 71 12.98 5.27 11.14
CA ILE A 71 13.91 4.14 11.20
C ILE A 71 15.06 4.50 12.14
N ARG A 72 15.26 3.72 13.21
CA ARG A 72 16.33 3.88 14.19
C ARG A 72 17.01 2.53 14.43
N LYS A 73 18.28 2.42 14.05
CA LYS A 73 19.12 1.21 14.24
C LYS A 73 18.42 -0.09 13.76
N GLY A 74 17.83 -0.05 12.57
CA GLY A 74 17.15 -1.20 11.96
C GLY A 74 15.72 -1.48 12.48
N ARG A 75 15.18 -0.64 13.36
CA ARG A 75 13.80 -0.74 13.86
C ARG A 75 12.99 0.46 13.42
N VAL A 76 11.67 0.30 13.31
CA VAL A 76 10.74 1.40 13.06
C VAL A 76 10.07 1.77 14.37
N VAL A 77 10.30 3.00 14.84
CA VAL A 77 9.84 3.46 16.16
C VAL A 77 9.04 4.74 15.99
N ASN A 78 7.92 4.85 16.71
CA ASN A 78 7.12 6.08 16.68
C ASN A 78 7.62 7.15 17.67
N THR A 79 7.02 8.34 17.61
CA THR A 79 7.39 9.46 18.51
C THR A 79 7.13 9.19 19.99
N ALA A 80 6.30 8.20 20.33
CA ALA A 80 6.07 7.74 21.70
C ALA A 80 7.02 6.59 22.11
N LEU A 81 8.05 6.30 21.30
CA LEU A 81 9.03 5.22 21.51
C LEU A 81 8.44 3.80 21.43
N GLU A 82 7.25 3.64 20.85
CA GLU A 82 6.68 2.33 20.59
C GLU A 82 7.31 1.71 19.35
N ASP A 83 7.68 0.43 19.44
CA ASP A 83 8.17 -0.34 18.31
C ASP A 83 7.02 -0.70 17.37
N LYS A 84 7.14 -0.34 16.10
CA LYS A 84 6.19 -0.62 15.02
C LYS A 84 6.83 -1.46 13.91
N THR A 85 8.00 -2.05 14.16
CA THR A 85 8.78 -2.75 13.13
C THR A 85 7.96 -3.85 12.44
N GLU A 86 7.23 -4.66 13.19
CA GLU A 86 6.40 -5.74 12.65
C GLU A 86 5.35 -5.22 11.67
N ASN A 87 4.65 -4.13 12.01
CA ASN A 87 3.66 -3.54 11.10
C ASN A 87 4.31 -3.12 9.76
N PHE A 88 5.51 -2.52 9.82
CA PHE A 88 6.21 -2.08 8.62
C PHE A 88 6.71 -3.26 7.76
N VAL A 89 7.22 -4.31 8.41
CA VAL A 89 7.69 -5.53 7.75
C VAL A 89 6.52 -6.29 7.11
N ASP A 90 5.42 -6.47 7.82
CA ASP A 90 4.21 -7.12 7.31
C ASP A 90 3.64 -6.35 6.11
N GLY A 91 3.57 -5.02 6.22
CA GLY A 91 3.18 -4.14 5.14
C GLY A 91 4.04 -4.30 3.88
N ALA A 92 5.36 -4.42 4.06
CA ALA A 92 6.30 -4.65 2.97
C ALA A 92 6.10 -6.04 2.32
N HIS A 93 5.88 -7.09 3.12
CA HIS A 93 5.60 -8.43 2.61
C HIS A 93 4.31 -8.47 1.80
N LYS A 94 3.21 -7.90 2.31
CA LYS A 94 1.94 -7.81 1.57
C LYS A 94 2.08 -7.02 0.28
N THR A 95 2.86 -5.93 0.30
CA THR A 95 3.16 -5.14 -0.91
C THR A 95 3.95 -5.97 -1.93
N LEU A 96 4.92 -6.77 -1.48
CA LEU A 96 5.70 -7.66 -2.34
C LEU A 96 4.86 -8.79 -2.92
N GLU A 97 3.98 -9.40 -2.12
CA GLU A 97 3.04 -10.44 -2.58
C GLU A 97 2.13 -9.90 -3.67
N LEU A 98 1.59 -8.69 -3.48
CA LEU A 98 0.77 -8.00 -4.48
C LEU A 98 1.56 -7.74 -5.77
N ALA A 99 2.80 -7.26 -5.66
CA ALA A 99 3.66 -7.05 -6.81
C ALA A 99 3.92 -8.35 -7.59
N LYS A 100 4.23 -9.44 -6.89
CA LYS A 100 4.46 -10.77 -7.48
C LYS A 100 3.21 -11.32 -8.14
N LYS A 101 2.06 -11.21 -7.48
CA LYS A 101 0.75 -11.69 -7.97
C LYS A 101 0.43 -11.08 -9.33
N TYR A 102 0.69 -9.79 -9.52
CA TYR A 102 0.38 -9.07 -10.75
C TYR A 102 1.59 -8.86 -11.68
N GLY A 103 2.75 -9.47 -11.38
CA GLY A 103 3.96 -9.32 -12.20
C GLY A 103 4.52 -7.89 -12.28
N ILE A 104 4.19 -7.02 -11.32
CA ILE A 104 4.56 -5.61 -11.30
C ILE A 104 6.03 -5.46 -10.89
N LYS A 105 6.81 -4.69 -11.67
CA LYS A 105 8.24 -4.44 -11.43
C LYS A 105 8.59 -2.97 -11.19
N LYS A 106 7.61 -2.08 -11.21
CA LYS A 106 7.79 -0.63 -11.05
C LYS A 106 6.95 -0.12 -9.90
N ALA A 107 7.49 0.84 -9.14
CA ALA A 107 6.77 1.51 -8.08
C ALA A 107 6.95 3.03 -8.14
N ILE A 108 5.89 3.78 -7.82
CA ILE A 108 5.92 5.23 -7.65
C ILE A 108 5.55 5.52 -6.19
N LEU A 109 6.56 5.80 -5.38
CA LEU A 109 6.42 5.87 -3.95
C LEU A 109 6.54 7.31 -3.43
N LYS A 110 5.88 7.59 -2.31
CA LYS A 110 5.97 8.89 -1.64
C LYS A 110 7.31 8.99 -0.90
N GLU A 111 8.13 9.97 -1.31
CA GLU A 111 9.42 10.30 -0.66
C GLU A 111 9.27 10.64 0.84
N LYS A 112 10.33 10.35 1.62
CA LYS A 112 10.47 10.65 3.06
C LYS A 112 9.43 9.93 3.93
N SER A 113 9.15 8.68 3.60
CA SER A 113 8.30 7.81 4.40
C SER A 113 9.12 6.59 4.79
N PRO A 114 9.12 6.18 6.07
CA PRO A 114 9.83 4.98 6.52
C PRO A 114 9.40 3.70 5.78
N SER A 115 8.26 3.70 5.07
CA SER A 115 7.83 2.60 4.20
C SER A 115 8.09 2.80 2.70
N CYS A 116 8.31 4.03 2.24
CA CYS A 116 8.19 4.39 0.82
C CYS A 116 9.36 5.23 0.28
N GLY A 117 10.32 5.66 1.11
CA GLY A 117 11.52 6.39 0.68
C GLY A 117 12.35 6.92 1.82
#